data_AF-A0A835IBJ9-F1
#
_entry.id   AF-A0A835IBJ9-F1
#
_cell.length_a   1.000
_cell.length_b   1.000
_cell.length_c   1.000
_cell.angle_alpha   90.00
_cell.angle_beta   90.00
_cell.angle_gamma   90.00
#
_symmetry.space_group_name_H-M   'P 1'
#
loop_
_entity.id
_entity.type
_entity.pdbx_description
1 polymer ?
#
loop_
_entity_poly.entity_id
_entity_poly.type
_entity_poly.pdbx_seq_one_letter_code
_entity_poly.pdbx_strand_id
1 'polypeptide(L)'
;MPLLFLFSHSNSSKSALVASNLDDQIKVSTPHSSSIILDSFPPSSGLDPVMVPLLKFLQTTGSPPLLNVYPYYDYMQSNDVIPLDYALFRPLPPNKEAKWTLILFSTTTMSFIFVVDATYFAMAYLNFTNIPIVVLETGWPSKGDPPSGCHY
;
A
#
# COMPACT_ATOMS: atom_id res chain seq x y z
N MET A 1 8.75 -6.12 -14.80
CA MET A 1 8.59 -7.58 -14.97
C MET A 1 7.24 -7.85 -15.64
N PRO A 2 7.13 -8.75 -16.64
CA PRO A 2 5.84 -9.00 -17.28
C PRO A 2 4.92 -9.77 -16.32
N LEU A 3 3.73 -9.21 -16.11
CA LEU A 3 2.70 -9.69 -15.17
C LEU A 3 2.30 -11.17 -15.38
N LEU A 4 2.42 -11.68 -16.60
CA LEU A 4 2.06 -13.05 -16.96
C LEU A 4 2.83 -14.10 -16.13
N PHE A 5 4.10 -13.83 -15.82
CA PHE A 5 4.94 -14.75 -15.05
C PHE A 5 4.52 -14.82 -13.58
N LEU A 6 4.12 -13.69 -13.00
CA LEU A 6 3.64 -13.65 -11.61
C LEU A 6 2.35 -14.47 -11.47
N PHE A 7 1.39 -14.30 -12.37
CA PHE A 7 0.16 -15.11 -12.34
C PHE A 7 0.40 -16.60 -12.55
N SER A 8 1.25 -16.94 -13.51
CA SER A 8 1.60 -18.34 -13.78
C SER A 8 2.24 -19.00 -12.54
N HIS A 9 3.15 -18.28 -11.89
CA HIS A 9 3.85 -18.75 -10.70
C HIS A 9 2.91 -18.90 -9.49
N SER A 10 2.03 -17.92 -9.24
CA SER A 10 1.06 -17.97 -8.14
C SER A 10 0.07 -19.13 -8.30
N ASN A 11 -0.39 -19.39 -9.53
CA ASN A 11 -1.25 -20.53 -9.81
C ASN A 11 -0.51 -21.87 -9.59
N SER A 12 0.73 -21.99 -10.06
CA SER A 12 1.53 -23.20 -9.86
C SER A 12 1.74 -23.49 -8.37
N SER A 13 2.10 -22.46 -7.58
CA SER A 13 2.28 -22.58 -6.14
C SER A 13 0.99 -22.97 -5.42
N LYS A 14 -0.15 -22.36 -5.78
CA LYS A 14 -1.46 -22.74 -5.21
C LYS A 14 -1.83 -24.19 -5.53
N SER A 15 -1.61 -24.65 -6.76
CA SER A 15 -1.86 -26.04 -7.13
C SER A 15 -1.00 -27.03 -6.34
N ALA A 16 0.27 -26.71 -6.08
CA ALA A 16 1.14 -27.55 -5.26
C ALA A 16 0.67 -27.63 -3.80
N LEU A 17 0.18 -26.52 -3.24
CA LEU A 17 -0.39 -26.49 -1.89
C LEU A 17 -1.69 -27.29 -1.79
N VAL A 18 -2.55 -27.21 -2.80
CA VAL A 18 -3.79 -28.01 -2.89
C VAL A 18 -3.44 -29.50 -2.96
N ALA A 19 -2.47 -29.88 -3.80
CA ALA A 19 -2.00 -31.26 -3.90
C ALA A 19 -1.41 -31.80 -2.59
N SER A 20 -0.95 -30.92 -1.71
CA SER A 20 -0.39 -31.25 -0.39
C SER A 20 -1.38 -31.09 0.76
N ASN A 21 -2.64 -30.69 0.51
CA ASN A 21 -3.64 -30.34 1.53
C ASN A 21 -3.17 -29.25 2.52
N LEU A 22 -2.37 -28.30 2.05
CA LEU A 22 -1.82 -27.19 2.86
C LEU A 22 -2.45 -25.83 2.51
N ASP A 23 -3.35 -25.79 1.55
CA ASP A 23 -3.80 -24.54 0.93
C ASP A 23 -4.81 -23.73 1.77
N ASP A 24 -5.32 -24.34 2.84
CA ASP A 24 -6.03 -23.67 3.92
C ASP A 24 -5.09 -23.02 4.95
N GLN A 25 -3.91 -23.59 5.15
CA GLN A 25 -2.93 -23.13 6.13
C GLN A 25 -1.93 -22.12 5.54
N ILE A 26 -1.56 -22.30 4.27
CA ILE A 26 -0.57 -21.49 3.56
C ILE A 26 -1.28 -20.79 2.41
N LYS A 27 -1.34 -19.45 2.50
CA LYS A 27 -1.95 -18.60 1.47
C LYS A 27 -0.88 -18.07 0.52
N VAL A 28 -1.19 -18.05 -0.76
CA VAL A 28 -0.29 -17.54 -1.81
C VAL A 28 -0.67 -16.10 -2.10
N SER A 29 0.26 -15.18 -1.87
CA SER A 29 0.07 -13.77 -2.18
C SER A 29 1.32 -13.16 -2.81
N THR A 30 1.25 -11.90 -3.20
CA THR A 30 2.34 -11.14 -3.81
C THR A 30 2.48 -9.78 -3.12
N PRO A 31 3.72 -9.35 -2.78
CA PRO A 31 3.98 -8.02 -2.25
C PRO A 31 3.88 -6.93 -3.32
N HIS A 32 3.32 -5.79 -2.95
CA HIS A 32 3.24 -4.60 -3.81
C HIS A 32 3.67 -3.35 -3.07
N SER A 33 4.30 -2.42 -3.80
CA SER A 33 4.53 -1.05 -3.33
C SER A 33 3.20 -0.30 -3.20
N SER A 34 3.11 0.67 -2.30
CA SER A 34 2.00 1.64 -2.25
C SER A 34 1.82 2.43 -3.56
N SER A 35 2.82 2.45 -4.44
CA SER A 35 2.76 3.08 -5.76
C SER A 35 1.75 2.45 -6.73
N ILE A 36 1.12 1.33 -6.38
CA ILE A 36 0.00 0.77 -7.16
C ILE A 36 -1.27 1.61 -7.08
N ILE A 37 -1.34 2.54 -6.11
CA ILE A 37 -2.42 3.50 -5.95
C ILE A 37 -2.12 4.67 -6.91
N LEU A 38 -2.96 4.87 -7.92
CA LEU A 38 -2.66 5.80 -9.02
C LEU A 38 -2.80 7.27 -8.60
N ASP A 39 -3.80 7.58 -7.79
CA ASP A 39 -3.98 8.90 -7.20
C ASP A 39 -4.47 8.71 -5.77
N SER A 40 -3.64 9.00 -4.79
CA SER A 40 -4.03 8.81 -3.39
C SER A 40 -4.93 9.94 -2.88
N PHE A 41 -5.06 11.06 -3.61
CA PHE A 41 -5.79 12.24 -3.17
C PHE A 41 -6.78 12.80 -4.21
N PRO A 42 -8.11 12.80 -3.93
CA PRO A 42 -8.79 12.17 -2.78
C PRO A 42 -8.65 10.62 -2.78
N PRO A 43 -8.96 9.91 -1.67
CA PRO A 43 -8.72 8.46 -1.49
C PRO A 43 -9.45 7.50 -2.45
N SER A 44 -10.02 8.01 -3.54
CA SER A 44 -10.96 7.31 -4.43
C SER A 44 -10.35 6.80 -5.72
N SER A 45 -9.07 7.03 -5.96
CA SER A 45 -8.52 6.83 -7.30
C SER A 45 -7.98 5.43 -7.45
N GLY A 46 -8.34 4.84 -8.59
CA GLY A 46 -8.20 3.42 -8.84
C GLY A 46 -6.79 2.88 -8.62
N LEU A 47 -6.74 1.57 -8.45
CA LEU A 47 -5.49 0.83 -8.53
C LEU A 47 -5.02 0.76 -9.98
N ASP A 48 -3.72 0.57 -10.17
CA ASP A 48 -3.16 0.17 -11.46
C ASP A 48 -4.02 -0.99 -12.03
N PRO A 49 -4.50 -0.91 -13.29
CA PRO A 49 -5.33 -1.94 -13.93
C PRO A 49 -4.76 -3.36 -13.80
N VAL A 50 -3.45 -3.46 -13.67
CA VAL A 50 -2.69 -4.69 -13.38
C VAL A 50 -3.18 -5.43 -12.13
N MET A 51 -3.74 -4.71 -11.15
CA MET A 51 -4.21 -5.22 -9.87
C MET A 51 -5.55 -5.94 -9.97
N VAL A 52 -6.39 -5.63 -10.95
CA VAL A 52 -7.73 -6.24 -11.09
C VAL A 52 -7.69 -7.77 -11.23
N PRO A 53 -6.94 -8.36 -12.18
CA PRO A 53 -6.84 -9.81 -12.28
C PRO A 53 -6.20 -10.44 -11.03
N LEU A 54 -5.38 -9.69 -10.31
CA LEU A 54 -4.65 -10.17 -9.14
C LEU A 54 -5.57 -10.25 -7.93
N LEU A 55 -6.30 -9.17 -7.66
CA LEU A 55 -7.32 -9.13 -6.62
C LEU A 55 -8.37 -10.22 -6.84
N LYS A 56 -8.73 -10.52 -8.09
CA LYS A 56 -9.60 -11.65 -8.41
C LYS A 56 -9.00 -12.99 -8.00
N PHE A 57 -7.73 -13.25 -8.31
CA PHE A 57 -7.03 -14.47 -7.88
C PHE A 57 -6.92 -14.56 -6.34
N LEU A 58 -6.61 -13.46 -5.68
CA LEU A 58 -6.49 -13.38 -4.23
C LEU A 58 -7.85 -13.64 -3.56
N GLN A 59 -8.94 -13.07 -4.10
CA GLN A 59 -10.29 -13.31 -3.62
C GLN A 59 -10.70 -14.78 -3.73
N THR A 60 -10.47 -15.41 -4.89
CA THR A 60 -10.85 -16.81 -5.12
C THR A 60 -10.05 -17.79 -4.26
N THR A 61 -8.81 -17.44 -3.92
CA THR A 61 -7.94 -18.29 -3.07
C THR A 61 -8.04 -17.97 -1.58
N GLY A 62 -8.77 -16.91 -1.21
CA GLY A 62 -8.85 -16.40 0.17
C GLY A 62 -7.51 -15.87 0.69
N SER A 63 -6.66 -15.38 -0.22
CA SER A 63 -5.33 -14.85 0.12
C SER A 63 -5.39 -13.32 0.23
N PRO A 64 -4.72 -12.69 1.21
CA PRO A 64 -4.72 -11.24 1.37
C PRO A 64 -3.75 -10.56 0.41
N PRO A 65 -4.03 -9.39 -0.20
CA PRO A 65 -2.99 -8.58 -0.84
C PRO A 65 -1.98 -8.11 0.19
N LEU A 66 -0.69 -8.19 -0.16
CA LEU A 66 0.41 -7.70 0.67
C LEU A 66 0.84 -6.31 0.18
N LEU A 67 0.90 -5.35 1.10
CA LEU A 67 1.23 -3.96 0.79
C LEU A 67 2.45 -3.49 1.59
N ASN A 68 3.40 -2.89 0.90
CA ASN A 68 4.56 -2.25 1.50
C ASN A 68 4.26 -0.75 1.61
N VAL A 69 4.21 -0.23 2.84
CA VAL A 69 3.81 1.15 3.15
C VAL A 69 4.95 1.87 3.83
N TYR A 70 5.50 2.88 3.15
CA TYR A 70 6.68 3.61 3.62
C TYR A 70 6.41 5.13 3.70
N PRO A 71 5.85 5.62 4.83
CA PRO A 71 5.60 7.05 5.05
C PRO A 71 6.83 7.95 4.83
N TYR A 72 8.03 7.40 5.02
CA TYR A 72 9.29 8.07 4.74
C TYR A 72 9.37 8.58 3.29
N TYR A 73 9.01 7.76 2.31
CA TYR A 73 9.09 8.16 0.90
C TYR A 73 8.03 9.19 0.54
N ASP A 74 6.83 9.10 1.12
CA ASP A 74 5.79 10.11 0.96
C ASP A 74 6.27 11.46 1.50
N TYR A 75 6.85 11.47 2.71
CA TYR A 75 7.45 12.66 3.31
C TYR A 75 8.54 13.27 2.44
N MET A 76 9.54 12.48 2.04
CA MET A 76 10.69 12.95 1.27
C MET A 76 10.32 13.50 -0.11
N GLN A 77 9.31 12.91 -0.76
CA GLN A 77 8.87 13.32 -2.10
C GLN A 77 7.81 14.43 -2.08
N SER A 78 7.23 14.73 -0.90
CA SER A 78 6.15 15.71 -0.79
C SER A 78 6.60 17.17 -0.96
N ASN A 79 7.91 17.46 -0.98
CA ASN A 79 8.44 18.82 -1.08
C ASN A 79 7.83 19.77 0.00
N ASP A 80 7.95 19.37 1.27
CA ASP A 80 7.39 20.04 2.46
C ASP A 80 5.87 20.14 2.54
N VAL A 81 5.14 19.47 1.63
CA VAL A 81 3.68 19.36 1.72
C VAL A 81 3.31 18.48 2.91
N ILE A 82 3.88 17.29 3.05
CA ILE A 82 3.60 16.40 4.19
C ILE A 82 4.47 16.80 5.38
N PRO A 83 3.89 17.22 6.53
CA PRO A 83 4.69 17.55 7.69
C PRO A 83 5.40 16.33 8.29
N LEU A 84 6.61 16.51 8.82
CA LEU A 84 7.36 15.42 9.46
C LEU A 84 6.58 14.76 10.61
N ASP A 85 5.96 15.55 11.48
CA ASP A 85 5.17 15.02 12.60
C ASP A 85 4.01 14.14 12.11
N TYR A 86 3.41 14.48 10.97
CA TYR A 86 2.36 13.67 10.34
C TYR A 86 2.89 12.33 9.81
N ALA A 87 4.09 12.30 9.26
CA ALA A 87 4.72 11.06 8.80
C ALA A 87 5.24 10.19 9.96
N LEU A 88 5.56 10.80 11.11
CA LEU A 88 6.10 10.14 12.31
C LEU A 88 5.04 9.74 13.34
N PHE A 89 3.76 9.74 12.98
CA PHE A 89 2.67 9.38 13.89
C PHE A 89 2.55 10.31 15.12
N ARG A 90 2.91 11.59 14.96
CA ARG A 90 2.85 12.60 16.02
C ARG A 90 1.72 13.59 15.76
N PRO A 91 1.08 14.14 16.80
CA PRO A 91 0.05 15.17 16.64
C PRO A 91 0.58 16.38 15.88
N LEU A 92 -0.26 16.94 15.00
CA LEU A 92 0.04 18.20 14.34
C LEU A 92 -0.37 19.37 15.25
N PRO A 93 0.30 20.53 15.16
CA PRO A 93 -0.16 21.72 15.86
C PRO A 93 -1.52 22.18 15.28
N PRO A 94 -2.41 22.79 16.09
CA PRO A 94 -3.79 23.10 15.69
C PRO A 94 -3.93 23.92 14.40
N ASN A 95 -2.97 24.81 14.14
CA ASN A 95 -2.92 25.64 12.93
C ASN A 95 -2.61 24.84 11.64
N LYS A 96 -1.91 23.71 11.77
CA LYS A 96 -1.65 22.77 10.66
C LYS A 96 -2.77 21.74 10.56
N GLU A 97 -3.32 21.27 11.68
CA GLU A 97 -4.47 20.35 11.66
C GLU A 97 -5.63 20.90 10.83
N ALA A 98 -6.06 22.15 11.07
CA ALA A 98 -7.20 22.74 10.35
C ALA A 98 -7.05 22.78 8.81
N LYS A 99 -5.82 22.91 8.30
CA LYS A 99 -5.52 22.85 6.85
C LYS A 99 -5.65 21.44 6.29
N TRP A 100 -5.30 20.43 7.09
CA TRP A 100 -5.35 19.01 6.73
C TRP A 100 -6.71 18.37 7.00
N THR A 101 -7.51 18.89 7.95
CA THR A 101 -8.88 18.42 8.24
C THR A 101 -9.84 18.63 7.06
N LEU A 102 -9.61 19.62 6.20
CA LEU A 102 -10.44 19.85 5.00
C LEU A 102 -10.16 18.85 3.86
N ILE A 103 -8.97 18.26 3.88
CA ILE A 103 -8.43 17.29 2.93
C ILE A 103 -8.67 15.85 3.46
N LEU A 104 -8.66 15.69 4.78
CA LEU A 104 -8.79 14.43 5.50
C LEU A 104 -10.12 14.43 6.26
N PHE A 105 -11.16 13.94 5.59
CA PHE A 105 -12.47 13.76 6.20
C PHE A 105 -12.34 12.80 7.39
N SER A 106 -12.42 13.35 8.60
CA SER A 106 -12.44 12.64 9.88
C SER A 106 -11.13 11.92 10.27
N THR A 107 -10.60 12.36 11.42
CA THR A 107 -9.54 11.74 12.21
C THR A 107 -8.12 12.09 11.78
N THR A 108 -7.23 12.16 12.75
CA THR A 108 -5.77 12.37 12.65
C THR A 108 -5.11 11.23 11.88
N THR A 109 -5.37 11.12 10.58
CA THR A 109 -5.00 9.94 9.80
C THR A 109 -3.59 10.13 9.27
N MET A 110 -2.58 9.65 9.99
CA MET A 110 -1.16 9.69 9.60
C MET A 110 -0.93 9.08 8.19
N SER A 111 0.15 9.45 7.48
CA SER A 111 0.42 8.99 6.10
C SER A 111 0.26 7.48 5.89
N PHE A 112 0.65 6.68 6.88
CA PHE A 112 0.51 5.22 6.85
C PHE A 112 -0.96 4.77 6.78
N ILE A 113 -1.81 5.28 7.67
CA ILE A 113 -3.22 4.89 7.73
C ILE A 113 -3.93 5.40 6.47
N PHE A 114 -3.54 6.57 5.99
CA PHE A 114 -4.07 7.13 4.75
C PHE A 114 -3.83 6.22 3.54
N VAL A 115 -2.61 5.68 3.38
CA VAL A 115 -2.30 4.75 2.28
C VAL A 115 -3.10 3.45 2.41
N VAL A 116 -3.27 2.93 3.62
CA VAL A 116 -4.08 1.73 3.87
C VAL A 116 -5.56 1.98 3.53
N ASP A 117 -6.13 3.09 4.01
CA ASP A 117 -7.52 3.45 3.72
C ASP A 117 -7.73 3.71 2.23
N ALA A 118 -6.83 4.44 1.57
CA ALA A 118 -6.88 4.67 0.12
C ALA A 118 -6.88 3.34 -0.66
N THR A 119 -6.09 2.35 -0.21
CA THR A 119 -6.10 1.02 -0.83
C THR A 119 -7.44 0.31 -0.63
N TYR A 120 -8.01 0.38 0.58
CA TYR A 120 -9.35 -0.16 0.86
C TYR A 120 -10.44 0.50 0.00
N PHE A 121 -10.42 1.83 -0.12
CA PHE A 121 -11.36 2.57 -0.95
C PHE A 121 -11.21 2.22 -2.44
N ALA A 122 -9.98 2.14 -2.95
CA ALA A 122 -9.72 1.76 -4.33
C ALA A 122 -10.15 0.30 -4.62
N MET A 123 -9.94 -0.62 -3.68
CA MET A 123 -10.44 -2.00 -3.76
C MET A 123 -11.98 -2.04 -3.74
N ALA A 124 -12.61 -1.28 -2.85
CA ALA A 124 -14.07 -1.19 -2.76
C ALA A 124 -14.69 -0.62 -4.05
N TYR A 125 -14.07 0.39 -4.65
CA TYR A 125 -14.47 0.94 -5.95
C TYR A 125 -14.46 -0.12 -7.07
N LEU A 126 -13.52 -1.07 -7.00
CA LEU A 126 -13.40 -2.21 -7.91
C LEU A 126 -14.25 -3.42 -7.50
N ASN A 127 -15.13 -3.29 -6.50
CA ASN A 127 -15.98 -4.34 -5.91
C ASN A 127 -15.23 -5.48 -5.19
N PHE A 128 -14.03 -5.20 -4.67
CA PHE A 128 -13.28 -6.12 -3.81
C PHE A 128 -13.38 -5.68 -2.34
N THR A 129 -14.40 -6.14 -1.61
CA THR A 129 -14.68 -5.70 -0.23
C THR A 129 -14.31 -6.70 0.86
N ASN A 130 -14.11 -7.97 0.51
CA ASN A 130 -14.00 -9.08 1.47
C ASN A 130 -12.57 -9.64 1.60
N ILE A 131 -11.55 -8.83 1.29
CA ILE A 131 -10.16 -9.27 1.34
C ILE A 131 -9.40 -8.31 2.27
N PRO A 132 -8.90 -8.77 3.43
CA PRO A 132 -8.12 -7.93 4.32
C PRO A 132 -6.76 -7.62 3.68
N ILE A 133 -6.32 -6.37 3.77
CA ILE A 133 -4.98 -5.97 3.37
C ILE A 133 -4.03 -6.32 4.51
N VAL A 134 -2.87 -6.89 4.18
CA VAL A 134 -1.79 -7.09 5.15
C VAL A 134 -0.64 -6.17 4.79
N VAL A 135 -0.26 -5.31 5.74
CA VAL A 135 0.97 -4.53 5.60
C VAL A 135 2.15 -5.46 5.86
N LEU A 136 2.97 -5.67 4.82
CA LEU A 136 4.12 -6.56 4.90
C LEU A 136 5.37 -5.83 5.38
N GLU A 137 5.58 -4.61 4.89
CA GLU A 137 6.75 -3.81 5.24
C GLU A 137 6.37 -2.37 5.53
N THR A 138 7.02 -1.82 6.56
CA THR A 138 7.01 -0.39 6.85
C THR A 138 8.26 -0.03 7.64
N GLY A 139 8.76 1.21 7.51
CA GLY A 139 9.98 1.60 8.18
C GLY A 139 10.40 3.05 7.95
N TRP A 140 11.41 3.46 8.72
CA TRP A 140 12.05 4.77 8.63
C TRP A 140 13.57 4.61 8.74
N PRO A 141 14.37 5.12 7.79
CA PRO A 141 15.81 4.97 7.84
C PRO A 141 16.42 5.79 9.00
N SER A 142 17.34 5.19 9.74
CA SER A 142 18.06 5.86 10.85
C SER A 142 19.23 6.72 10.40
N LYS A 143 19.72 6.50 9.16
CA LYS A 143 20.76 7.27 8.47
C LYS A 143 20.40 7.33 6.98
N GLY A 144 20.69 8.45 6.34
CA GLY A 144 20.56 8.59 4.88
C GLY A 144 21.84 8.16 4.16
N ASP A 145 21.72 7.92 2.86
CA ASP A 145 22.90 8.01 1.98
C ASP A 145 23.40 9.46 1.99
N PRO A 146 24.73 9.70 1.99
CA PRO A 146 25.25 11.04 1.76
C PRO A 146 24.63 11.58 0.46
N PRO A 147 24.30 12.88 0.39
CA PRO A 147 23.81 13.45 -0.85
C PRO A 147 24.81 13.06 -1.94
N SER A 148 24.31 12.48 -3.04
CA SER A 148 25.08 12.27 -4.26
C SER A 148 25.39 13.62 -4.91
N GLY A 149 26.09 14.49 -4.18
CA GLY A 149 26.83 15.60 -4.69
C GLY A 149 28.11 15.04 -5.30
N CYS A 150 28.02 14.66 -6.57
CA CYS A 150 29.21 14.72 -7.41
C CYS A 150 29.67 16.18 -7.43
N HIS A 151 30.60 16.49 -6.54
CA HIS A 151 31.50 17.61 -6.74
C HIS A 151 32.37 17.27 -7.97
N TYR A 152 32.09 17.93 -9.08
CA TYR A 152 33.08 18.28 -10.09
C TYR A 152 33.26 19.79 -10.05
#